data_AF-A0A3D3VCL3-F1
#
_entry.id   AF-A0A3D3VCL3-F1
#
_cell.length_a   1.000
_cell.length_b   1.000
_cell.length_c   1.000
_cell.angle_alpha   90.00
_cell.angle_beta   90.00
_cell.angle_gamma   90.00
#
_symmetry.space_group_name_H-M   'P 1'
#
loop_
_entity.id
_entity.type
_entity.pdbx_description
1 polymer ?
#
loop_
_entity_poly.entity_id
_entity_poly.type
_entity_poly.pdbx_seq_one_letter_code
_entity_poly.pdbx_strand_id
1 'polypeptide(L)' 'TRGNHGQSIAYGARTMGIDAVIVIPEGNSTDKNNAIRALGAKLVVHGHDFQAALEYAEELADRHSLTMIPS' A
#
# COMPACT_ATOMS: atom_id res chain seq x y z
N THR A 1 -5.00 1.12 -2.37
CA THR A 1 -4.92 2.07 -3.51
C THR A 1 -4.70 1.34 -4.83
N ARG A 2 -5.00 1.96 -5.99
CA ARG A 2 -4.68 1.43 -7.33
C ARG A 2 -3.70 2.32 -8.11
N GLY A 3 -3.17 3.38 -7.49
CA GLY A 3 -2.57 4.48 -8.22
C GLY A 3 -1.43 5.19 -7.49
N ASN A 4 -1.17 6.41 -7.96
CA ASN A 4 -0.02 7.23 -7.56
C ASN A 4 0.01 7.53 -6.06
N HIS A 5 -1.13 7.53 -5.37
CA HIS A 5 -1.19 7.70 -3.92
C HIS A 5 -0.27 6.70 -3.20
N GLY A 6 -0.26 5.42 -3.61
CA GLY A 6 0.63 4.42 -3.00
C GLY A 6 2.11 4.72 -3.20
N GLN A 7 2.47 5.32 -4.34
CA GLN A 7 3.84 5.77 -4.61
C GLN A 7 4.20 7.02 -3.80
N SER A 8 3.29 7.98 -3.67
CA SER A 8 3.49 9.17 -2.84
C SER A 8 3.73 8.82 -1.38
N ILE A 9 2.94 7.89 -0.83
CA ILE A 9 3.12 7.39 0.53
C ILE A 9 4.44 6.62 0.67
N ALA A 10 4.75 5.71 -0.25
CA ALA A 10 6.01 4.96 -0.22
C ALA A 10 7.23 5.89 -0.26
N TYR A 11 7.19 6.92 -1.11
CA TYR A 11 8.24 7.93 -1.18
C TYR A 11 8.36 8.73 0.13
N GLY A 12 7.25 9.25 0.65
CA GLY A 12 7.26 10.00 1.91
C GLY A 12 7.77 9.18 3.08
N ALA A 13 7.31 7.94 3.21
CA ALA A 13 7.76 7.01 4.25
C ALA A 13 9.26 6.75 4.18
N ARG A 14 9.79 6.49 2.97
CA ARG A 14 11.23 6.35 2.74
C ARG A 14 12.01 7.60 3.16
N THR A 15 11.53 8.79 2.81
CA THR A 15 12.22 10.04 3.17
C THR A 15 12.24 10.29 4.68
N MET A 16 11.24 9.78 5.40
CA MET A 16 11.13 9.90 6.85
C MET A 16 11.77 8.74 7.62
N GLY A 17 12.26 7.71 6.93
CA GLY A 17 12.80 6.50 7.55
C GLY A 17 11.74 5.67 8.28
N ILE A 18 10.48 5.72 7.83
CA ILE A 18 9.35 5.00 8.41
C ILE A 18 8.97 3.86 7.47
N ASP A 19 8.58 2.72 8.04
CA ASP A 19 8.04 1.60 7.26
C ASP A 19 6.64 1.91 6.75
N ALA A 20 6.39 1.63 5.46
CA ALA A 20 5.07 1.72 4.85
C ALA A 20 4.64 0.38 4.27
N VAL A 21 3.37 0.04 4.50
CA VAL A 21 2.71 -1.09 3.87
C VAL A 21 1.66 -0.56 2.91
N ILE A 22 1.73 -0.97 1.65
CA ILE A 22 0.79 -0.56 0.60
C ILE A 22 0.01 -1.78 0.14
N VAL A 23 -1.30 -1.78 0.41
CA VAL A 23 -2.22 -2.81 -0.06
C VAL A 23 -2.84 -2.39 -1.39
N ILE A 24 -2.77 -3.31 -2.36
CA ILE A 24 -3.33 -3.17 -3.70
C ILE A 24 -4.20 -4.39 -4.05
N PRO A 25 -5.24 -4.23 -4.89
CA PRO A 25 -6.01 -5.37 -5.37
C PRO A 25 -5.23 -6.19 -6.40
N GLU A 26 -5.70 -7.41 -6.60
CA GLU A 26 -5.30 -8.24 -7.72
C GLU A 26 -5.53 -7.51 -9.06
N GLY A 27 -4.68 -7.82 -10.05
CA GLY A 27 -4.76 -7.21 -11.38
C GLY A 27 -4.29 -5.74 -11.47
N ASN A 28 -3.68 -5.17 -10.42
CA ASN A 28 -3.08 -3.84 -10.51
C ASN A 28 -1.87 -3.81 -11.47
N SER A 29 -1.55 -2.63 -12.02
CA SER A 29 -0.42 -2.43 -12.94
C SER A 29 0.91 -2.89 -12.34
N THR A 30 1.61 -3.78 -13.05
CA THR A 30 2.93 -4.29 -12.68
C THR A 30 3.96 -3.17 -12.51
N ASP A 31 3.96 -2.17 -13.40
CA ASP A 31 4.88 -1.04 -13.32
C ASP A 31 4.65 -0.22 -12.06
N LYS A 32 3.39 0.02 -11.69
CA LYS A 32 3.05 0.73 -10.46
C LYS A 32 3.48 -0.07 -9.23
N ASN A 33 3.30 -1.39 -9.25
CA ASN A 33 3.71 -2.29 -8.18
C ASN A 33 5.24 -2.27 -7.99
N ASN A 34 5.98 -2.32 -9.10
CA ASN A 34 7.44 -2.28 -9.08
C ASN A 34 7.95 -0.94 -8.57
N ALA A 35 7.33 0.18 -8.96
CA ALA A 35 7.68 1.50 -8.44
C ALA A 35 7.48 1.60 -6.91
N ILE A 36 6.37 1.07 -6.37
CA ILE A 36 6.14 1.06 -4.92
C ILE A 36 7.21 0.23 -4.20
N ARG A 37 7.57 -0.95 -4.72
CA ARG A 37 8.63 -1.79 -4.15
C ARG A 37 10.00 -1.11 -4.23
N ALA A 38 10.32 -0.46 -5.35
CA ALA A 38 11.58 0.27 -5.53
C ALA A 38 11.71 1.47 -4.59
N LEU A 39 10.59 2.01 -4.11
CA LEU A 39 10.55 3.03 -3.06
C LEU A 39 10.75 2.47 -1.65
N GLY A 40 10.87 1.15 -1.48
CA GLY A 40 11.15 0.49 -0.20
C GLY A 40 9.91 0.13 0.63
N ALA A 41 8.71 0.40 0.12
CA ALA A 41 7.48 0.02 0.81
C ALA A 41 7.17 -1.47 0.65
N LYS A 42 6.58 -2.06 1.68
CA LYS A 42 6.04 -3.42 1.65
C LYS A 42 4.76 -3.43 0.82
N LEU A 43 4.81 -4.01 -0.38
CA LEU A 43 3.62 -4.18 -1.22
C LEU A 43 2.89 -5.47 -0.88
N VAL A 44 1.61 -5.39 -0.56
CA VAL A 44 0.71 -6.53 -0.36
C VAL A 44 -0.35 -6.54 -1.44
N VAL A 45 -0.51 -7.68 -2.11
CA VAL A 45 -1.57 -7.90 -3.12
C VAL A 45 -2.68 -8.68 -2.45
N HIS A 46 -3.86 -8.07 -2.29
CA HIS A 46 -5.02 -8.69 -1.68
C HIS A 46 -6.31 -8.05 -2.15
N GLY A 47 -7.35 -8.86 -2.31
CA GLY A 47 -8.69 -8.41 -2.69
C GLY A 47 -8.89 -8.40 -4.21
N HIS A 48 -10.10 -8.79 -4.62
CA HIS A 48 -10.52 -8.82 -6.01
C HIS A 48 -10.78 -7.41 -6.58
N ASP A 49 -11.03 -6.43 -5.69
CA ASP A 49 -11.21 -5.04 -6.06
C ASP A 49 -10.66 -4.07 -5.01
N PHE A 50 -10.84 -2.77 -5.25
CA PHE A 50 -10.32 -1.74 -4.34
C PHE A 50 -10.96 -1.83 -2.95
N GLN A 51 -12.25 -2.14 -2.87
CA GLN A 51 -12.97 -2.20 -1.60
C GLN A 51 -12.45 -3.36 -0.75
N ALA A 52 -12.31 -4.55 -1.33
CA ALA A 52 -11.73 -5.70 -0.65
C ALA A 52 -10.26 -5.47 -0.22
N ALA A 53 -9.48 -4.73 -1.02
CA ALA A 53 -8.12 -4.33 -0.66
C ALA A 53 -8.07 -3.32 0.49
N LEU A 54 -9.05 -2.41 0.56
CA LEU A 54 -9.18 -1.43 1.65
C LEU A 54 -9.57 -2.12 2.95
N GLU A 55 -10.59 -2.97 2.93
CA GLU A 55 -11.03 -3.75 4.10
C GLU A 55 -9.87 -4.59 4.66
N TYR A 56 -9.10 -5.25 3.79
CA TYR A 56 -7.90 -5.97 4.21
C TYR A 56 -6.82 -5.04 4.81
N ALA A 57 -6.66 -3.83 4.28
CA ALA A 57 -5.71 -2.87 4.83
C ALA A 57 -6.11 -2.42 6.24
N GLU A 58 -7.40 -2.21 6.49
CA GLU A 58 -7.96 -1.88 7.80
C GLU A 58 -7.72 -3.04 8.79
N GLU A 59 -8.04 -4.28 8.40
CA GLU A 59 -7.75 -5.46 9.24
C GLU A 59 -6.26 -5.62 9.55
N LEU A 60 -5.39 -5.35 8.56
CA LEU A 60 -3.95 -5.42 8.73
C LEU A 60 -3.46 -4.33 9.69
N ALA A 61 -4.03 -3.12 9.60
CA ALA A 61 -3.71 -2.03 10.50
C ALA A 61 -4.07 -2.35 11.94
N ASP A 62 -5.26 -2.90 12.18
CA ASP A 62 -5.69 -3.34 13.51
C ASP A 62 -4.79 -4.45 14.06
N ARG A 63 -4.48 -5.47 13.24
CA ARG A 63 -3.67 -6.62 13.65
C ARG A 63 -2.22 -6.26 13.98
N HIS A 64 -1.64 -5.31 13.26
CA HIS A 64 -0.23 -4.94 13.37
C HIS A 64 0.00 -3.59 14.04
N SER A 65 -1.06 -2.97 14.59
CA SER A 65 -1.01 -1.63 15.20
C SER A 65 -0.41 -0.59 14.26
N LEU A 66 -0.77 -0.64 12.97
CA LEU A 66 -0.36 0.36 11.98
C LEU A 66 -1.38 1.50 11.93
N THR A 67 -0.93 2.67 11.50
CA THR A 67 -1.84 3.82 11.26
C THR A 67 -2.31 3.83 9.82
N MET A 68 -3.63 3.83 9.62
CA MET A 68 -4.21 4.00 8.28
C MET A 68 -3.98 5.42 7.76
N ILE A 69 -3.52 5.51 6.51
CA ILE A 69 -3.40 6.77 5.79
C ILE A 69 -4.50 6.81 4.73
N PRO A 70 -5.50 7.70 4.84
CA PRO A 70 -6.58 7.78 3.87
C PRO A 70 -6.07 8.31 2.52
N SER A 71 -6.70 7.84 1.45
CA SER A 71 -6.43 8.26 0.06
C SER A 71 -7.19 9.51 -0.34
#